data_AF-A0A1Y3B2J4-F1
#
_entry.id   AF-A0A1Y3B2J4-F1
#
_cell.length_a   1.000
_cell.length_b   1.000
_cell.length_c   1.000
_cell.angle_alpha   90.00
_cell.angle_beta   90.00
_cell.angle_gamma   90.00
#
_symmetry.space_group_name_H-M   'P 1'
#
loop_
_entity.id
_entity.type
_entity.pdbx_description
1 polymer ?
#
loop_
_entity_poly.entity_id
_entity_poly.type
_entity_poly.pdbx_seq_one_letter_code
_entity_poly.pdbx_strand_id
1 'polypeptide(L)'
;MFRFMNDYFGDRYKFFMRADDDVFVNVERLKSFLESLNSSESIYIGQTGVGNKEEFGQLNLDSHDNFCMGGPGVIISHKSLAKIASNIKYCLQNLYSTHEDVEIGRCLRRFARISCTW
;
A
#
# COMPACT_ATOMS: atom_id res chain seq x y z
N MET A 1 4.33 11.20 -0.86
CA MET A 1 2.85 11.14 -0.82
C MET A 1 2.28 10.58 0.50
N PHE A 2 2.53 9.32 0.90
CA PHE A 2 1.93 8.72 2.11
C PHE A 2 2.14 9.50 3.42
N ARG A 3 3.34 10.04 3.64
CA ARG A 3 3.59 10.90 4.80
C ARG A 3 2.69 12.15 4.81
N PHE A 4 2.51 12.79 3.66
CA PHE A 4 1.61 13.94 3.54
C PHE A 4 0.15 13.55 3.86
N MET A 5 -0.33 12.43 3.31
CA MET A 5 -1.69 11.95 3.65
C MET A 5 -1.86 11.73 5.15
N ASN A 6 -0.86 11.14 5.81
CA ASN A 6 -0.89 10.94 7.26
C ASN A 6 -0.88 12.25 8.05
N ASP A 7 0.11 13.10 7.77
CA ASP A 7 0.39 14.30 8.58
C ASP A 7 -0.77 15.30 8.55
N TYR A 8 -1.54 15.32 7.46
CA TYR A 8 -2.69 16.22 7.30
C TYR A 8 -4.04 15.54 7.53
N PHE A 9 -4.17 14.24 7.30
CA PHE A 9 -5.50 13.60 7.21
C PHE A 9 -5.62 12.27 7.96
N GLY A 10 -4.53 11.75 8.55
CA GLY A 10 -4.47 10.42 9.17
C GLY A 10 -5.42 10.20 10.35
N ASP A 11 -5.85 11.27 11.00
CA ASP A 11 -6.84 11.29 12.08
C ASP A 11 -8.26 11.66 11.61
N ARG A 12 -8.42 12.06 10.34
CA ARG A 12 -9.69 12.52 9.76
C ARG A 12 -10.41 11.46 8.92
N TYR A 13 -9.67 10.51 8.34
CA TYR A 13 -10.23 9.46 7.50
C TYR A 13 -9.77 8.06 7.90
N LYS A 14 -10.64 7.08 7.67
CA LYS A 14 -10.41 5.66 7.99
C LYS A 14 -9.57 4.93 6.95
N PHE A 15 -9.74 5.30 5.68
CA PHE A 15 -9.12 4.65 4.53
C PHE A 15 -8.59 5.71 3.56
N PHE A 16 -7.53 5.35 2.85
CA PHE A 16 -6.84 6.18 1.88
C PHE A 16 -6.66 5.38 0.59
N MET A 17 -6.81 6.04 -0.55
CA MET A 17 -6.61 5.45 -1.86
C MET A 17 -5.50 6.20 -2.61
N ARG A 18 -4.56 5.46 -3.21
CA ARG A 18 -3.65 5.95 -4.25
C ARG A 18 -3.98 5.19 -5.52
N ALA A 19 -4.14 5.88 -6.64
CA ALA A 19 -4.30 5.28 -7.95
C ALA A 19 -3.69 6.20 -9.01
N ASP A 20 -3.45 5.67 -10.20
CA ASP A 20 -3.03 6.48 -11.34
C ASP A 20 -4.19 7.34 -11.87
N ASP A 21 -3.90 8.33 -12.69
CA ASP A 21 -4.87 9.30 -13.20
C ASP A 21 -5.68 8.80 -14.41
N ASP A 22 -5.40 7.57 -14.85
CA ASP A 22 -6.04 6.88 -15.97
C ASP A 22 -7.04 5.79 -15.54
N VAL A 23 -7.46 5.78 -14.26
CA VAL A 23 -8.42 4.81 -13.73
C VAL A 23 -9.83 5.36 -13.53
N PHE A 24 -10.81 4.46 -13.58
CA PHE A 24 -12.18 4.73 -13.16
C PHE A 24 -12.46 4.11 -11.78
N VAL A 25 -13.00 4.91 -10.86
CA VAL A 25 -13.38 4.44 -9.51
C VAL A 25 -14.90 4.47 -9.34
N ASN A 26 -15.51 3.30 -9.13
CA ASN A 26 -16.90 3.21 -8.70
C ASN A 26 -16.99 3.50 -7.19
N VAL A 27 -17.22 4.78 -6.85
CA VAL A 27 -17.19 5.27 -5.46
C VAL A 27 -18.25 4.61 -4.57
N GLU A 28 -19.48 4.39 -5.07
CA GLU A 28 -20.55 3.77 -4.28
C GLU A 28 -20.23 2.33 -3.91
N ARG A 29 -19.71 1.55 -4.88
CA ARG A 29 -19.27 0.17 -4.62
C ARG A 29 -18.06 0.16 -3.69
N LEU A 30 -17.09 1.06 -3.89
CA LEU A 30 -15.93 1.18 -3.02
C LEU A 30 -16.34 1.51 -1.59
N LYS A 31 -17.24 2.48 -1.39
CA LYS A 31 -17.74 2.86 -0.07
C LYS A 31 -18.41 1.68 0.63
N SER A 32 -19.33 0.98 -0.04
CA SER A 32 -20.01 -0.19 0.52
C SER A 32 -19.03 -1.28 0.94
N PHE A 33 -17.99 -1.52 0.14
CA PHE A 33 -16.91 -2.44 0.49
C PHE A 33 -16.14 -1.96 1.73
N LEU A 34 -15.67 -0.71 1.76
CA LEU A 34 -14.88 -0.17 2.88
C LEU A 34 -15.66 -0.13 4.20
N GLU A 35 -16.99 0.06 4.16
CA GLU A 35 -17.86 0.04 5.34
C GLU A 35 -17.94 -1.35 6.00
N SER A 36 -17.67 -2.42 5.24
CA SER A 36 -17.61 -3.79 5.78
C SER A 36 -16.29 -4.12 6.51
N LEU A 37 -15.28 -3.24 6.41
CA LEU A 37 -13.93 -3.50 6.93
C LEU A 37 -13.70 -2.83 8.30
N ASN A 38 -12.92 -3.49 9.15
CA ASN A 38 -12.47 -2.92 10.42
C ASN A 38 -11.28 -1.98 10.20
N SER A 39 -11.52 -0.67 10.14
CA SER A 39 -10.46 0.32 9.93
C SER A 39 -9.39 0.38 11.04
N SER A 40 -9.67 -0.20 12.21
CA SER A 40 -8.70 -0.29 13.31
C SER A 40 -7.62 -1.35 13.10
N GLU A 41 -7.77 -2.19 12.08
CA GLU A 41 -6.78 -3.18 11.67
C GLU A 41 -5.85 -2.62 10.58
N SER A 42 -4.66 -3.21 10.47
CA SER A 42 -3.72 -2.91 9.39
C SER A 42 -4.26 -3.53 8.10
N ILE A 43 -4.68 -2.68 7.15
CA ILE A 43 -5.24 -3.10 5.86
C ILE A 43 -4.39 -2.55 4.72
N TYR A 44 -4.17 -3.38 3.71
CA TYR A 44 -3.49 -3.08 2.46
C TYR A 44 -4.11 -3.96 1.36
N ILE A 45 -4.95 -3.36 0.53
CA ILE A 45 -5.78 -4.05 -0.46
C ILE A 45 -5.56 -3.45 -1.84
N GLY A 46 -5.48 -4.30 -2.85
CA GLY A 46 -5.33 -3.89 -4.24
C GLY A 46 -5.07 -5.09 -5.13
N GLN A 47 -4.66 -4.84 -6.37
CA GLN A 47 -4.29 -5.92 -7.27
C GLN A 47 -2.89 -6.44 -6.96
N THR A 48 -2.77 -7.72 -6.63
CA THR A 48 -1.50 -8.35 -6.25
C THR A 48 -0.53 -8.46 -7.42
N GLY A 49 0.71 -8.00 -7.20
CA GLY A 49 1.89 -8.29 -7.99
C GLY A 49 2.88 -9.17 -7.21
N VAL A 50 3.56 -10.08 -7.91
CA VAL A 50 4.61 -10.96 -7.35
C VAL A 50 5.99 -10.70 -7.96
N GLY A 51 6.09 -9.74 -8.89
CA GLY A 51 7.32 -9.44 -9.64
C GLY A 51 7.62 -10.48 -10.74
N ASN A 52 8.43 -10.07 -11.73
CA ASN A 52 8.92 -10.99 -12.75
C ASN A 52 10.11 -11.80 -12.24
N LYS A 53 10.18 -13.08 -12.63
CA LYS A 53 11.26 -13.99 -12.24
C LYS A 53 12.64 -13.52 -12.72
N GLU A 54 12.68 -12.76 -13.80
CA GLU A 54 13.90 -12.21 -14.41
C GLU A 54 14.47 -11.01 -13.63
N GLU A 55 13.71 -10.44 -12.70
CA GLU A 55 14.08 -9.27 -11.88
C GLU A 55 14.17 -9.64 -10.39
N PHE A 56 14.73 -10.83 -10.13
CA PHE A 56 14.94 -11.35 -8.78
C PHE A 56 15.84 -10.41 -7.96
N GLY A 57 15.32 -9.93 -6.81
CA GLY A 57 16.00 -8.96 -5.95
C GLY A 57 15.69 -7.49 -6.23
N GLN A 58 15.04 -7.16 -7.33
CA GLN A 58 14.50 -5.81 -7.60
C GLN A 58 12.97 -5.82 -7.46
N LEU A 59 12.28 -6.50 -8.38
CA LEU A 59 10.82 -6.62 -8.41
C LEU A 59 10.30 -7.89 -7.74
N ASN A 60 11.10 -8.96 -7.70
CA ASN A 60 10.73 -10.18 -7.01
C ASN A 60 11.01 -10.02 -5.51
N LEU A 61 9.95 -10.19 -4.72
CA LEU A 61 10.05 -10.35 -3.28
C LEU A 61 10.38 -11.84 -2.98
N ASP A 62 10.52 -12.27 -1.72
CA ASP A 62 10.70 -13.70 -1.44
C ASP A 62 9.55 -14.52 -2.06
N SER A 63 9.73 -15.82 -2.28
CA SER A 63 8.78 -16.68 -3.02
C SER A 63 7.33 -16.72 -2.49
N HIS A 64 7.07 -16.11 -1.33
CA HIS A 64 5.77 -16.01 -0.67
C HIS A 64 5.30 -14.55 -0.50
N ASP A 65 5.96 -13.62 -1.17
CA ASP A 65 5.80 -12.20 -0.93
C ASP A 65 5.12 -11.53 -2.11
N ASN A 66 4.36 -10.49 -1.80
CA ASN A 66 3.61 -9.76 -2.79
C ASN A 66 3.54 -8.28 -2.45
N PHE A 67 3.05 -7.49 -3.40
CA PHE A 67 2.74 -6.08 -3.25
C PHE A 67 1.44 -5.77 -4.00
N CYS A 68 0.78 -4.67 -3.65
CA CYS A 68 -0.34 -4.17 -4.45
C CYS A 68 0.22 -3.26 -5.53
N MET A 69 -0.07 -3.59 -6.80
CA MET A 69 0.32 -2.78 -7.94
C MET A 69 -0.28 -1.39 -7.86
N GLY A 70 0.55 -0.38 -8.15
CA GLY A 70 0.16 1.03 -7.95
C GLY A 70 -0.95 1.51 -8.87
N GLY A 71 -0.93 1.08 -10.14
CA GLY A 71 -1.78 1.63 -11.20
C GLY A 71 -3.29 1.46 -10.97
N PRO A 72 -3.79 0.21 -10.86
CA PRO A 72 -5.22 -0.06 -10.61
C PRO A 72 -5.77 0.55 -9.32
N GLY A 73 -4.87 0.91 -8.41
CA GLY A 73 -5.19 1.55 -7.16
C GLY A 73 -4.99 0.65 -5.94
N VAL A 74 -4.64 1.30 -4.84
CA VAL A 74 -4.32 0.68 -3.55
C VAL A 74 -5.12 1.35 -2.46
N ILE A 75 -5.81 0.55 -1.65
CA ILE A 75 -6.48 0.97 -0.42
C ILE A 75 -5.60 0.65 0.79
N ILE A 76 -5.44 1.63 1.68
CA ILE A 76 -4.68 1.51 2.92
C ILE A 76 -5.53 2.03 4.09
N SER A 77 -5.59 1.29 5.20
CA SER A 77 -6.21 1.83 6.43
C SER A 77 -5.34 2.90 7.07
N HIS A 78 -5.96 3.79 7.84
CA HIS A 78 -5.24 4.83 8.57
C HIS A 78 -4.14 4.26 9.51
N LYS A 79 -4.35 3.04 10.05
CA LYS A 79 -3.33 2.32 10.84
C LYS A 79 -2.10 1.97 10.03
N SER A 80 -2.28 1.36 8.86
CA SER A 80 -1.20 1.02 7.94
C SER A 80 -0.49 2.28 7.43
N LEU A 81 -1.25 3.33 7.10
CA LEU A 81 -0.72 4.61 6.67
C LEU A 81 0.21 5.24 7.72
N ALA A 82 -0.21 5.24 8.99
CA ALA A 82 0.59 5.76 10.09
C ALA A 82 1.91 4.99 10.27
N LYS A 83 1.90 3.66 10.04
CA LYS A 83 3.12 2.84 10.07
C LYS A 83 4.08 3.20 8.94
N ILE A 84 3.59 3.43 7.72
CA ILE A 84 4.43 3.93 6.61
C ILE A 84 5.00 5.30 6.98
N ALA A 85 4.15 6.25 7.35
CA ALA A 85 4.55 7.64 7.58
C ALA A 85 5.62 7.76 8.68
N SER A 86 5.48 7.02 9.77
CA SER A 86 6.44 7.01 10.87
C SER A 86 7.80 6.43 10.48
N ASN A 87 7.84 5.54 9.48
CA ASN A 87 9.06 4.83 9.06
C ASN A 87 9.53 5.23 7.66
N ILE A 88 8.92 6.25 7.03
CA ILE A 88 9.17 6.58 5.62
C ILE A 88 10.62 6.94 5.35
N LYS A 89 11.30 7.60 6.30
CA LYS A 89 12.73 7.94 6.17
C LYS A 89 13.59 6.68 6.05
N TYR A 90 13.31 5.66 6.87
CA TYR A 90 13.99 4.38 6.79
C TYR A 90 13.72 3.71 5.44
N CYS A 91 12.45 3.62 5.02
CA CYS A 91 12.08 2.97 3.78
C CYS A 91 12.75 3.63 2.56
N LEU A 92 12.76 4.97 2.49
CA LEU A 92 13.44 5.72 1.42
C LEU A 92 14.96 5.58 1.40
N GLN A 93 15.59 5.35 2.56
CA GLN A 93 17.04 5.13 2.65
C GLN A 93 17.45 3.68 2.35
N ASN A 94 16.50 2.76 2.27
CA ASN A 94 16.73 1.32 2.12
C ASN A 94 15.86 0.74 0.98
N LEU A 95 15.84 1.43 -0.16
CA LEU A 95 15.12 0.99 -1.36
C LEU A 95 15.92 -0.09 -2.09
N TYR A 96 15.22 -1.10 -2.62
CA TYR A 96 15.83 -2.17 -3.43
C TYR A 96 15.57 -2.00 -4.93
N SER A 97 14.56 -1.20 -5.28
CA SER A 97 14.18 -0.90 -6.65
C SER A 97 13.70 0.54 -6.78
N THR A 98 13.46 0.98 -8.02
CA THR A 98 12.82 2.26 -8.32
C THR A 98 11.30 2.17 -8.41
N HIS A 99 10.73 0.97 -8.21
CA HIS A 99 9.30 0.72 -8.34
C HIS A 99 8.57 1.09 -7.04
N GLU A 100 7.81 2.18 -7.09
CA GLU A 100 7.15 2.76 -5.91
C GLU A 100 6.28 1.72 -5.17
N ASP A 101 5.47 0.96 -5.90
CA ASP A 101 4.52 -0.01 -5.37
C ASP A 101 5.20 -1.20 -4.67
N VAL A 102 6.30 -1.69 -5.24
CA VAL A 102 7.14 -2.72 -4.60
C VAL A 102 7.73 -2.21 -3.29
N GLU A 103 8.30 -1.00 -3.29
CA GLU A 103 8.95 -0.45 -2.10
C GLU A 103 7.95 -0.08 -1.00
N ILE A 104 6.73 0.34 -1.36
CA ILE A 104 5.61 0.49 -0.41
C ILE A 104 5.25 -0.87 0.18
N GLY A 105 5.14 -1.91 -0.64
CA GLY A 105 4.88 -3.28 -0.20
C GLY A 105 5.93 -3.76 0.81
N ARG A 106 7.22 -3.57 0.51
CA ARG A 106 8.34 -3.87 1.42
C ARG A 106 8.22 -3.10 2.74
N CYS A 107 7.91 -1.81 2.68
CA CYS A 107 7.77 -0.95 3.86
C CYS A 107 6.60 -1.41 4.77
N LEU A 108 5.44 -1.72 4.19
CA LEU A 108 4.27 -2.21 4.91
C LEU A 108 4.50 -3.59 5.53
N ARG A 109 5.10 -4.50 4.78
CA ARG A 109 5.48 -5.82 5.31
C ARG A 109 6.38 -5.68 6.53
N ARG A 110 7.39 -4.82 6.44
CA ARG A 110 8.36 -4.62 7.53
C ARG A 110 7.75 -3.98 8.77
N PHE A 111 6.96 -2.91 8.60
CA PHE A 111 6.54 -2.07 9.74
C PHE A 111 5.07 -2.24 10.15
N ALA A 112 4.23 -2.75 9.26
CA ALA A 112 2.83 -3.06 9.53
C ALA A 112 2.54 -4.57 9.57
N ARG A 113 3.50 -5.44 9.20
CA ARG A 113 3.38 -6.91 9.20
C ARG A 113 2.20 -7.43 8.39
N ILE A 114 1.94 -6.79 7.25
CA ILE A 114 0.89 -7.15 6.32
C ILE A 114 1.43 -7.26 4.90
N SER A 115 0.75 -8.05 4.08
CA SER A 115 0.98 -8.22 2.66
C SER A 115 -0.25 -7.73 1.87
N CYS A 116 -0.12 -7.56 0.56
CA CYS A 116 -1.25 -7.19 -0.28
C CYS A 116 -2.32 -8.28 -0.22
N THR A 117 -3.57 -7.86 0.03
CA THR A 117 -4.75 -8.71 0.00
C THR A 117 -5.59 -8.37 -1.24
N TRP A 118 -6.10 -9.40 -1.92
CA TRP A 118 -6.87 -9.29 -3.16
C TRP A 118 -8.21 -10.01 -3.07
#